data_AF-A0A1M6N3X7-F1
#
_entry.id   AF-A0A1M6N3X7-F1
#
_cell.length_a   1.000
_cell.length_b   1.000
_cell.length_c   1.000
_cell.angle_alpha   90.00
_cell.angle_beta   90.00
_cell.angle_gamma   90.00
#
_symmetry.space_group_name_H-M   'P 1'
#
loop_
_entity.id
_entity.type
_entity.pdbx_description
1 polymer ?
#
loop_
_entity_poly.entity_id
_entity_poly.type
_entity_poly.pdbx_seq_one_letter_code
_entity_poly.pdbx_strand_id
1 'polypeptide(L)' 'MEIKMNHILLEKAFKYDIPKQNDKLFTGYKYDGVKGYWINIVNGNPLMHEDAGFKPKTKKEDIETGEDRKGE' A
#
# COMPACT_ATOMS: atom_id res chain seq x y z
N MET A 1 15.58 -31.44 -21.59
CA MET A 1 14.82 -30.31 -21.03
C MET A 1 14.56 -30.62 -19.58
N GLU A 2 15.10 -29.83 -18.67
CA GLU A 2 15.00 -30.04 -17.23
C GLU A 2 13.67 -29.44 -16.73
N ILE A 3 12.78 -30.27 -16.18
CA ILE A 3 11.51 -29.80 -15.63
C ILE A 3 11.81 -29.32 -14.22
N LYS A 4 11.93 -28.00 -14.03
CA LYS A 4 11.95 -27.40 -12.70
C LYS A 4 10.57 -27.57 -12.07
N MET A 5 10.45 -28.52 -11.14
CA MET A 5 9.29 -28.57 -10.25
C MET A 5 9.32 -27.37 -9.31
N ASN A 6 8.22 -26.64 -9.25
CA ASN A 6 8.07 -25.57 -8.30
C ASN A 6 7.93 -26.16 -6.89
N HIS A 7 8.38 -25.41 -5.89
CA HIS A 7 8.22 -25.84 -4.50
C HIS A 7 6.72 -25.98 -4.18
N ILE A 8 6.33 -27.03 -3.45
CA ILE A 8 4.92 -27.36 -3.13
C ILE A 8 4.15 -26.17 -2.52
N LEU A 9 4.83 -25.30 -1.75
CA LEU A 9 4.22 -24.10 -1.19
C LEU A 9 3.78 -23.09 -2.27
N LEU A 10 4.53 -22.96 -3.37
CA LEU A 10 4.15 -22.09 -4.49
C LEU A 10 2.96 -22.67 -5.27
N GLU A 11 2.87 -23.99 -5.36
CA GLU A 11 1.77 -24.67 -6.04
C GLU A 11 0.45 -24.58 -5.26
N LYS A 12 0.53 -24.55 -3.93
CA LYS A 12 -0.63 -24.49 -3.03
C LYS A 12 -0.97 -23.07 -2.58
N ALA A 13 -0.12 -22.08 -2.87
CA ALA A 13 -0.36 -20.70 -2.47
C ALA A 13 -1.58 -20.13 -3.20
N PHE A 14 -2.53 -19.58 -2.43
CA PHE A 14 -3.60 -18.76 -2.98
C PHE A 14 -3.07 -17.35 -3.26
N LYS A 15 -3.27 -16.86 -4.49
CA LYS A 15 -2.92 -15.50 -4.89
C LYS A 15 -4.17 -14.65 -4.90
N TYR A 16 -4.15 -13.57 -4.12
CA TYR A 16 -5.18 -12.55 -4.19
C TYR A 16 -4.96 -11.68 -5.43
N ASP A 17 -6.05 -11.34 -6.12
CA ASP A 17 -6.03 -10.28 -7.12
C ASP A 17 -5.85 -8.93 -6.40
N ILE A 18 -4.60 -8.49 -6.33
CA ILE A 18 -4.28 -7.18 -5.77
C ILE A 18 -4.57 -6.14 -6.86
N PRO A 19 -5.55 -5.25 -6.68
CA PRO A 19 -5.79 -4.19 -7.65
C PRO A 19 -4.53 -3.33 -7.76
N LYS A 20 -4.01 -3.18 -8.98
CA LYS A 20 -2.91 -2.26 -9.24
C LYS A 20 -3.37 -0.86 -8.85
N GLN A 21 -2.65 -0.23 -7.93
CA GLN A 21 -2.89 1.17 -7.63
C GLN A 21 -2.56 1.99 -8.86
N ASN A 22 -3.44 2.93 -9.20
CA ASN A 22 -3.17 3.88 -10.27
C ASN A 22 -2.07 4.84 -9.78
N ASP A 23 -0.88 4.78 -10.36
CA ASP A 23 0.24 5.66 -9.97
C ASP A 23 -0.11 7.15 -10.16
N LYS A 24 -1.12 7.46 -10.98
CA LYS A 24 -1.63 8.82 -11.18
C LYS A 24 -2.40 9.37 -9.97
N LEU A 25 -2.63 8.58 -8.94
CA LEU A 25 -3.44 8.95 -7.78
C LEU A 25 -2.92 10.20 -7.04
N PHE A 26 -1.62 10.47 -7.10
CA PHE A 26 -1.01 11.67 -6.51
C PHE A 26 -0.85 12.83 -7.49
N THR A 27 -1.30 12.68 -8.73
CA THR A 27 -1.24 13.76 -9.73
C THR A 27 -2.16 14.89 -9.28
N GLY A 28 -1.60 16.09 -9.08
CA GLY A 28 -2.36 17.22 -8.54
C GLY A 28 -2.35 17.32 -7.02
N TYR A 29 -1.54 16.53 -6.32
CA TYR A 29 -1.31 16.70 -4.88
C TYR A 29 0.14 17.03 -4.58
N LYS A 30 0.37 17.76 -3.49
CA LYS A 30 1.69 18.04 -2.94
C LYS A 30 1.73 17.68 -1.46
N TYR A 31 2.86 17.18 -1.00
CA TYR A 31 3.07 16.97 0.43
C TYR A 31 3.38 18.30 1.12
N ASP A 32 2.64 18.64 2.16
CA ASP A 32 2.91 19.79 3.03
C ASP A 32 3.68 19.29 4.26
N GLY A 33 5.00 19.56 4.29
CA GLY A 33 5.87 19.11 5.38
C GLY A 33 5.63 19.81 6.72
N VAL A 34 4.96 20.96 6.74
CA VAL A 34 4.59 21.64 8.00
C VAL A 34 3.35 20.99 8.58
N LYS A 35 2.38 20.64 7.73
CA LYS A 35 1.12 20.03 8.18
C LYS A 35 1.18 18.51 8.29
N GLY A 36 2.16 17.88 7.66
CA GLY A 36 2.41 16.44 7.70
C GLY A 36 1.50 15.62 6.77
N TYR A 37 0.79 16.23 5.83
CA TYR A 37 -0.15 15.54 4.94
C TYR A 37 -0.16 16.08 3.51
N TRP A 38 -0.76 15.31 2.60
CA TRP A 38 -0.92 15.67 1.20
C TRP A 38 -2.11 16.61 1.00
N ILE A 39 -1.93 17.60 0.13
CA ILE A 39 -2.90 18.65 -0.17
C ILE A 39 -3.12 18.71 -1.68
N ASN A 40 -4.37 18.78 -2.10
CA ASN A 40 -4.74 19.00 -3.49
C ASN A 40 -4.33 20.43 -3.92
N ILE A 41 -3.57 20.55 -5.01
CA ILE A 41 -3.03 21.84 -5.46
C ILE A 41 -4.09 22.79 -6.02
N VAL A 42 -5.27 22.28 -6.38
CA VAL A 42 -6.35 23.06 -7.01
C VAL A 42 -7.26 23.68 -5.95
N ASN A 43 -7.75 22.89 -5.01
CA ASN A 43 -8.75 23.33 -4.01
C ASN A 43 -8.15 23.53 -2.60
N GLY A 44 -6.92 23.09 -2.35
CA GLY A 44 -6.25 23.21 -1.05
C GLY A 44 -6.73 22.21 0.01
N ASN A 45 -7.59 21.25 -0.35
CA ASN A 45 -8.14 20.29 0.60
C ASN A 45 -7.14 19.17 0.92
N PRO A 46 -7.13 18.68 2.17
CA PRO A 46 -6.39 17.48 2.52
C PRO A 46 -6.88 16.26 1.73
N LEU A 47 -5.92 15.45 1.27
CA LEU A 47 -6.17 14.21 0.53
C LEU A 47 -7.19 13.28 1.22
N MET A 48 -7.13 13.20 2.55
CA MET A 48 -7.97 12.32 3.37
C MET A 48 -9.46 12.68 3.33
N HIS A 49 -9.81 13.90 2.91
CA HIS A 49 -11.19 14.35 2.76
C HIS A 49 -11.73 14.13 1.35
N GLU A 50 -10.89 13.75 0.40
CA GLU A 50 -11.31 13.52 -0.98
C GLU A 50 -11.63 12.03 -1.17
N ASP A 51 -12.77 11.74 -1.80
CA ASP A 51 -13.15 10.39 -2.20
C ASP A 51 -12.36 9.95 -3.44
N ALA A 52 -11.04 10.00 -3.33
CA ALA A 52 -10.09 9.66 -4.39
C ALA A 52 -9.81 8.15 -4.43
N GLY A 53 -10.53 7.32 -3.68
CA GLY A 53 -10.28 5.87 -3.62
C GLY A 53 -9.04 5.47 -2.84
N PHE A 54 -8.49 6.37 -2.00
CA PHE A 54 -7.50 6.02 -0.98
C PHE A 54 -8.16 5.17 0.10
N LYS A 55 -8.19 3.86 -0.12
CA LYS A 55 -8.64 2.93 0.90
C LYS A 55 -7.54 2.78 1.96
N PRO A 56 -7.89 2.76 3.25
CA PRO A 56 -6.96 2.42 4.32
C PRO A 56 -6.23 1.13 3.94
N LYS A 57 -4.91 1.20 3.81
CA LYS A 57 -4.10 0.00 3.62
C LYS A 57 -3.74 -0.55 4.98
N THR A 58 -3.74 -1.87 5.09
CA THR A 58 -3.10 -2.49 6.26
C THR A 58 -1.62 -2.16 6.19
N LYS A 59 -1.08 -1.75 7.34
CA LYS A 59 0.36 -1.62 7.57
C LYS A 59 0.94 -3.03 7.48
N LYS A 60 1.43 -3.39 6.30
CA LYS A 60 2.12 -4.66 6.08
C LYS A 60 3.59 -4.29 5.95
N GLU A 61 4.36 -4.66 6.97
CA GLU A 61 5.83 -4.54 7.08
C GLU A 61 6.36 -3.30 7.83
N ASP A 62 5.95 -3.13 9.08
CA ASP A 62 6.88 -2.61 10.09
C ASP A 62 7.69 -3.78 10.64
N ILE A 63 8.82 -4.09 10.01
CA ILE A 63 9.82 -4.99 10.60
C ILE A 63 10.55 -4.30 11.77
N GLU A 64 10.54 -2.96 11.83
CA GLU A 64 11.44 -2.19 12.69
C GLU A 64 11.07 -2.18 14.18
N THR A 65 9.80 -2.40 14.56
CA THR A 65 9.38 -2.27 15.97
C THR A 65 9.22 -3.59 16.73
N GLY A 66 9.32 -4.75 16.05
CA GLY A 66 9.21 -6.05 16.71
C GLY A 66 7.89 -6.30 17.45
N GLU A 67 6.85 -5.51 17.19
CA GLU A 67 5.55 -5.63 17.86
C GLU A 67 4.84 -6.96 17.51
N ASP A 68 5.13 -7.52 16.33
CA ASP A 68 4.54 -8.76 15.80
C ASP A 68 5.07 -10.03 16.48
N ARG A 69 5.88 -9.91 17.54
CA ARG A 69 6.36 -11.04 18.38
C ARG A 69 5.60 -11.20 19.69
N LYS A 70 4.63 -10.34 20.00
CA LYS A 70 3.79 -10.53 21.20
C LYS A 70 2.61 -11.44 20.88
N GLY A 71 2.86 -12.73 20.77
CA GLY A 71 1.80 -13.71 20.56
C GLY A 71 2.21 -15.14 20.20
N GLU A 72 3.50 -15.49 20.27
CA GLU A 72 3.96 -16.89 20.32
C GLU A 72 4.24 -17.32 21.75
#